data_AF-A0A6L9L1E6-F1
#
_entry.id   AF-A0A6L9L1E6-F1
#
_cell.length_a   1.000
_cell.length_b   1.000
_cell.length_c   1.000
_cell.angle_alpha   90.00
_cell.angle_beta   90.00
_cell.angle_gamma   90.00
#
_symmetry.space_group_name_H-M   'P 1'
#
loop_
_entity.id
_entity.type
_entity.pdbx_description
1 polymer ?
#
loop_
_entity_poly.entity_id
_entity_poly.type
_entity_poly.pdbx_seq_one_letter_code
_entity_poly.pdbx_strand_id
1 'polypeptide(L)'
;MTQYVDDLKDQIERILRWEPSAHWRPRDFVQLSELIFDHTQQRIEAHHLQIFWRTSEIISPNLLNELARFADYTDWRDFCLRNSYGSVSVDNETVLTHSPMWEIPIRWVVAICWFSVIASVVIAILLVWKR
;
A
#
# COMPACT_ATOMS: atom_id res chain seq x y z
N MET A 1 0.02 8.87 -20.39
CA MET A 1 -0.06 9.56 -19.08
C MET A 1 -1.08 8.87 -18.16
N THR A 2 -2.17 8.32 -18.69
CA THR A 2 -3.18 7.55 -17.93
C THR A 2 -2.66 6.21 -17.38
N GLN A 3 -1.72 5.54 -18.05
CA GLN A 3 -1.19 4.24 -17.61
C GLN A 3 -0.68 4.23 -16.16
N TYR A 4 0.15 5.20 -15.77
CA TYR A 4 0.65 5.29 -14.38
C TYR A 4 -0.48 5.54 -13.37
N VAL A 5 -1.54 6.25 -13.78
CA VAL A 5 -2.69 6.53 -12.92
C VAL A 5 -3.48 5.23 -12.67
N ASP A 6 -3.64 4.42 -13.71
CA ASP A 6 -4.29 3.12 -13.60
C ASP A 6 -3.44 2.13 -12.76
N ASP A 7 -2.11 2.12 -12.96
CA ASP A 7 -1.19 1.33 -12.13
C ASP A 7 -1.25 1.72 -10.64
N LEU A 8 -1.41 3.01 -10.34
CA LEU A 8 -1.55 3.50 -8.97
C LEU A 8 -2.87 3.03 -8.35
N LYS A 9 -3.98 3.08 -9.11
CA LYS A 9 -5.27 2.56 -8.66
C LYS A 9 -5.18 1.07 -8.34
N ASP A 10 -4.58 0.28 -9.24
CA ASP A 10 -4.40 -1.16 -9.05
C ASP A 10 -3.53 -1.49 -7.83
N GLN A 11 -2.51 -0.68 -7.54
CA GLN A 11 -1.72 -0.83 -6.31
C GLN A 11 -2.55 -0.55 -5.07
N ILE A 12 -3.31 0.53 -5.06
CA ILE A 12 -4.17 0.89 -3.94
C ILE A 12 -5.24 -0.18 -3.70
N GLU A 13 -5.87 -0.69 -4.76
CA GLU A 13 -6.85 -1.79 -4.66
C GLU A 13 -6.22 -3.05 -4.04
N ARG A 14 -4.98 -3.39 -4.42
CA ARG A 14 -4.23 -4.50 -3.81
C ARG A 14 -3.89 -4.28 -2.34
N ILE A 15 -3.56 -3.05 -1.95
CA ILE A 15 -3.28 -2.69 -0.54
C ILE A 15 -4.55 -2.85 0.29
N LEU A 16 -5.68 -2.33 -0.20
CA LEU A 16 -6.96 -2.34 0.51
C LEU A 16 -7.56 -3.75 0.59
N ARG A 17 -7.27 -4.62 -0.38
CA ARG A 17 -7.86 -5.96 -0.53
C ARG A 17 -9.39 -5.93 -0.51
N TRP A 18 -9.96 -4.85 -1.04
CA TRP A 18 -11.40 -4.70 -1.23
C TRP A 18 -11.82 -5.36 -2.55
N GLU A 19 -13.13 -5.40 -2.78
CA GLU A 19 -13.67 -5.69 -4.12
C GLU A 19 -13.12 -4.69 -5.15
N PRO A 20 -13.12 -5.03 -6.46
CA PRO A 20 -12.69 -4.12 -7.51
C PRO A 20 -13.43 -2.77 -7.44
N SER A 21 -12.75 -1.67 -7.77
CA SER A 21 -13.32 -0.31 -7.65
C SER A 21 -14.63 -0.08 -8.42
N ALA A 22 -14.92 -0.90 -9.43
CA ALA A 22 -16.21 -0.94 -10.12
C ALA A 22 -17.42 -1.18 -9.18
N HIS A 23 -17.23 -1.84 -8.04
CA HIS A 23 -18.27 -2.15 -7.07
C HIS A 23 -18.31 -1.21 -5.87
N TRP A 24 -17.39 -0.24 -5.80
CA TRP A 24 -17.31 0.67 -4.66
C TRP A 24 -18.52 1.59 -4.60
N ARG A 25 -19.05 1.73 -3.40
CA ARG A 25 -20.13 2.63 -3.02
C ARG A 25 -19.55 3.93 -2.44
N PRO A 26 -20.34 5.02 -2.38
CA PRO A 26 -19.89 6.28 -1.79
C PRO A 26 -19.25 6.13 -0.40
N ARG A 27 -19.77 5.22 0.43
CA ARG A 27 -19.22 4.93 1.77
C ARG A 27 -17.80 4.36 1.73
N ASP A 28 -17.45 3.60 0.70
CA ASP A 28 -16.15 2.95 0.59
C ASP A 28 -15.08 4.02 0.27
N PHE A 29 -15.45 5.06 -0.50
CA PHE A 29 -14.61 6.24 -0.71
C PHE A 29 -14.45 7.10 0.56
N VAL A 30 -15.45 7.15 1.43
CA VAL A 30 -15.32 7.81 2.75
C VAL A 30 -14.31 7.06 3.60
N GLN A 31 -14.42 5.74 3.67
CA GLN A 31 -13.47 4.89 4.39
C GLN A 31 -12.05 5.02 3.81
N LEU A 32 -11.90 5.07 2.49
CA LEU A 32 -10.60 5.28 1.86
C LEU A 32 -10.00 6.64 2.22
N SER A 33 -10.81 7.70 2.22
CA SER A 33 -10.41 9.04 2.66
C SER A 33 -9.88 9.01 4.11
N GLU A 34 -10.55 8.28 5.00
CA GLU A 34 -10.11 8.11 6.39
C GLU A 34 -8.78 7.36 6.48
N LEU A 35 -8.63 6.26 5.75
CA LEU A 35 -7.37 5.49 5.71
C LEU A 35 -6.20 6.31 5.18
N ILE A 36 -6.42 7.10 4.12
CA ILE A 36 -5.39 8.00 3.58
C ILE A 36 -5.03 9.05 4.62
N PHE A 37 -6.03 9.65 5.28
CA PHE A 37 -5.78 10.63 6.34
C PHE A 37 -4.98 10.03 7.50
N ASP A 38 -5.32 8.83 7.95
CA ASP A 38 -4.59 8.17 9.04
C ASP A 38 -3.12 7.91 8.66
N HIS A 39 -2.86 7.55 7.40
CA HIS A 39 -1.52 7.25 6.91
C HIS A 39 -0.67 8.49 6.61
N THR A 40 -1.24 9.48 5.91
CA THR A 40 -0.48 10.63 5.37
C THR A 40 -0.68 11.92 6.14
N GLN A 41 -1.65 11.95 7.06
CA GLN A 41 -2.12 13.11 7.83
C GLN A 41 -2.68 14.25 6.95
N GLN A 42 -3.03 13.95 5.70
CA GLN A 42 -3.65 14.89 4.78
C GLN A 42 -5.08 14.46 4.44
N ARG A 43 -6.02 15.41 4.50
CA ARG A 43 -7.42 15.12 4.19
C ARG A 43 -7.63 15.20 2.68
N ILE A 44 -8.19 14.14 2.12
CA ILE A 44 -8.69 14.12 0.75
C ILE A 44 -10.19 13.91 0.82
N GLU A 45 -10.96 14.70 0.10
CA GLU A 45 -12.40 14.52 0.09
C GLU A 45 -12.81 13.25 -0.66
N ALA A 46 -13.72 12.48 -0.06
CA ALA A 46 -14.24 11.24 -0.65
C ALA A 46 -14.81 11.43 -2.06
N HIS A 47 -15.41 12.60 -2.33
CA HIS A 47 -15.96 12.93 -3.64
C HIS A 47 -14.86 13.13 -4.70
N HIS A 48 -13.71 13.67 -4.31
CA HIS A 48 -12.54 13.78 -5.19
C HIS A 48 -11.97 12.41 -5.54
N LEU A 49 -11.88 11.51 -4.55
CA LEU A 49 -11.50 10.11 -4.77
C LEU A 49 -12.48 9.44 -5.74
N GLN A 50 -13.78 9.60 -5.52
CA GLN A 50 -14.80 8.99 -6.38
C GLN A 50 -14.68 9.41 -7.84
N ILE A 51 -14.49 10.71 -8.11
CA ILE A 51 -14.28 11.23 -9.47
C ILE A 51 -12.99 10.66 -10.04
N PHE A 52 -11.88 10.73 -9.29
CA PHE A 52 -10.59 10.19 -9.73
C PHE A 52 -10.66 8.72 -10.14
N TRP A 53 -11.33 7.87 -9.35
CA TRP A 53 -11.49 6.46 -9.69
C TRP A 53 -12.33 6.25 -10.97
N ARG A 54 -13.38 7.05 -11.18
CA ARG A 54 -14.28 6.92 -12.33
C ARG A 54 -13.75 7.51 -13.63
N THR A 55 -13.12 8.67 -13.58
CA THR A 55 -12.73 9.44 -14.77
C THR A 55 -11.22 9.52 -14.98
N SER A 56 -10.42 9.06 -14.01
CA SER A 56 -8.96 9.29 -13.96
C SER A 56 -8.59 10.78 -14.00
N GLU A 57 -9.55 11.65 -13.68
CA GLU A 57 -9.35 13.10 -13.66
C GLU A 57 -8.65 13.53 -12.35
N ILE A 58 -7.64 14.37 -12.51
CA ILE A 58 -6.83 14.86 -11.40
C ILE A 58 -7.36 16.23 -11.00
N ILE A 59 -8.17 16.25 -9.93
CA ILE A 59 -8.83 17.47 -9.44
C ILE A 59 -7.84 18.39 -8.71
N SER A 60 -6.78 17.80 -8.13
CA SER A 60 -5.72 18.55 -7.45
C SER A 60 -4.38 17.83 -7.63
N PRO A 61 -3.26 18.56 -7.82
CA PRO A 61 -1.93 17.95 -7.87
C PRO A 61 -1.57 17.25 -6.56
N ASN A 62 -2.15 17.67 -5.43
CA ASN A 62 -1.90 17.04 -4.13
C ASN A 62 -2.52 15.64 -4.03
N LEU A 63 -3.62 15.39 -4.77
CA LEU A 63 -4.31 14.10 -4.75
C LEU A 63 -3.38 12.95 -5.10
N LEU A 64 -2.62 13.09 -6.19
CA LEU A 64 -1.69 12.05 -6.64
C LEU A 64 -0.53 11.84 -5.67
N ASN A 65 -0.01 12.91 -5.07
CA ASN A 65 1.05 12.81 -4.08
C ASN A 65 0.58 12.05 -2.85
N GLU A 66 -0.61 12.36 -2.34
CA GLU A 66 -1.14 11.70 -1.16
C GLU A 66 -1.54 10.25 -1.43
N LEU A 67 -2.06 9.93 -2.62
CA LEU A 67 -2.32 8.56 -3.03
C LEU A 67 -1.03 7.75 -3.22
N ALA A 68 0.02 8.35 -3.78
CA ALA A 68 1.34 7.74 -3.87
C ALA A 68 1.94 7.50 -2.48
N ARG A 69 1.80 8.46 -1.56
CA ARG A 69 2.21 8.32 -0.15
C ARG A 69 1.42 7.25 0.59
N PHE A 70 0.12 7.11 0.31
CA PHE A 70 -0.69 6.01 0.83
C PHE A 70 -0.19 4.65 0.31
N ALA A 71 0.36 4.61 -0.91
CA ALA A 71 1.00 3.43 -1.50
C ALA A 71 2.48 3.27 -1.12
N ASP A 72 2.97 3.98 -0.09
CA ASP A 72 4.35 3.91 0.43
C ASP A 72 5.44 4.44 -0.52
N TYR A 73 5.07 5.43 -1.34
CA TYR A 73 6.02 6.23 -2.14
C TYR A 73 6.23 7.62 -1.54
N THR A 74 7.34 8.28 -1.86
CA THR A 74 7.60 9.64 -1.35
C THR A 74 6.59 10.65 -1.92
N ASP A 75 6.33 10.56 -3.22
CA ASP A 75 5.42 11.42 -3.95
C ASP A 75 5.04 10.76 -5.30
N TRP A 76 4.18 11.42 -6.08
CA TRP A 76 3.73 10.93 -7.38
C TRP A 76 4.87 10.72 -8.39
N ARG A 77 5.91 11.56 -8.34
CA ARG A 77 7.06 11.47 -9.24
C ARG A 77 7.92 10.26 -8.86
N ASP A 78 8.14 10.01 -7.58
CA ASP A 78 8.82 8.79 -7.09
C ASP A 78 8.08 7.52 -7.53
N PHE A 79 6.74 7.52 -7.45
CA PHE A 79 5.91 6.45 -8.01
C PHE A 79 6.16 6.25 -9.52
N CYS A 80 6.10 7.32 -10.30
CA CYS A 80 6.31 7.24 -11.75
C CYS A 80 7.71 6.76 -12.10
N LEU A 81 8.73 7.21 -11.38
CA LEU A 81 10.12 6.79 -11.59
C LEU A 81 10.31 5.31 -11.28
N ARG A 82 9.84 4.84 -10.12
CA ARG A 82 10.02 3.44 -9.73
C ARG A 82 9.23 2.47 -10.61
N ASN A 83 8.08 2.89 -11.10
CA ASN A 83 7.23 2.07 -11.97
C ASN A 83 7.49 2.27 -13.48
N SER A 84 8.35 3.22 -13.87
CA SER A 84 8.82 3.34 -15.27
C SER A 84 9.97 2.40 -15.60
N TYR A 85 10.68 1.87 -14.61
CA TYR A 85 11.86 1.00 -14.76
C TYR A 85 11.56 -0.45 -15.21
N GLY A 86 10.50 -0.65 -15.99
CA GLY A 86 10.41 -1.74 -16.96
C GLY A 86 11.25 -1.48 -18.24
N SER A 87 11.87 -0.31 -18.37
CA SER A 87 12.78 0.04 -19.47
C SER A 87 14.05 0.72 -18.94
N VAL A 88 15.05 -0.09 -18.60
CA VAL A 88 16.50 0.17 -18.44
C VAL A 88 16.99 1.63 -18.37
N SER A 89 17.58 1.98 -17.22
CA SER A 89 18.91 2.60 -17.12
C SER A 89 19.43 2.57 -15.67
N VAL A 90 20.40 1.70 -15.44
CA VAL A 90 21.35 1.83 -14.34
C VAL A 90 22.21 3.06 -14.63
N ASP A 91 22.28 3.97 -13.66
CA ASP A 91 23.41 4.89 -13.40
C ASP A 91 23.10 5.63 -12.07
N ASN A 92 23.66 5.16 -10.95
CA ASN A 92 24.83 5.71 -10.22
C ASN A 92 24.68 7.22 -9.88
N GLU A 93 24.46 7.52 -8.59
CA GLU A 93 25.42 8.21 -7.71
C GLU A 93 24.95 9.67 -7.46
N THR A 94 24.25 10.03 -6.39
CA THR A 94 24.65 10.01 -4.99
C THR A 94 23.62 10.86 -4.21
N VAL A 95 23.59 10.68 -2.89
CA VAL A 95 23.07 11.62 -1.87
C VAL A 95 21.64 11.36 -1.37
N LEU A 96 21.64 10.52 -0.32
CA LEU A 96 20.81 10.56 0.90
C LEU A 96 19.53 9.70 0.95
N THR A 97 19.76 8.46 1.40
CA THR A 97 19.04 7.83 2.52
C THR A 97 17.52 8.02 2.56
N HIS A 98 16.82 7.19 1.80
CA HIS A 98 15.82 6.32 2.42
C HIS A 98 15.71 5.08 1.55
N SER A 99 16.30 3.98 2.01
CA SER A 99 15.73 2.68 1.69
C SER A 99 14.33 2.72 2.29
N PRO A 100 13.23 2.61 1.51
CA PRO A 100 11.99 2.16 2.10
C PRO A 100 12.25 0.69 2.41
N MET A 101 12.79 0.48 3.60
CA MET A 101 12.79 -0.82 4.24
C MET A 101 11.32 -1.20 4.27
N TRP A 102 10.96 -2.21 3.48
CA TRP A 102 9.64 -2.82 3.48
C TRP A 102 9.36 -3.22 4.94
N GLU A 103 8.69 -2.36 5.69
CA GLU A 103 8.32 -2.63 7.07
C GLU A 103 7.26 -3.72 6.98
N ILE A 104 7.72 -4.97 7.00
CA ILE A 104 6.87 -6.12 7.27
C ILE A 104 6.10 -5.71 8.53
N PRO A 105 4.77 -5.53 8.44
CA PRO A 105 4.01 -4.94 9.55
C PRO A 105 4.34 -5.79 10.77
N ILE A 106 4.88 -5.20 11.83
CA ILE A 106 5.42 -5.91 13.00
C ILE A 106 4.40 -6.94 13.56
N ARG A 107 3.10 -6.71 13.28
CA ARG A 107 1.98 -7.64 13.49
C ARG A 107 2.20 -9.05 12.91
N TRP A 108 2.83 -9.20 11.73
CA TRP A 108 3.14 -10.49 11.11
C TRP A 108 4.33 -11.19 11.74
N VAL A 109 5.35 -10.45 12.16
CA VAL A 109 6.52 -11.01 12.88
C VAL A 109 6.07 -11.62 14.21
N VAL A 110 5.20 -10.91 14.94
CA VAL A 110 4.59 -11.43 16.16
C VAL A 110 3.80 -12.71 15.86
N ALA A 111 2.95 -12.72 14.82
CA ALA A 111 2.21 -13.92 14.44
C ALA A 111 3.11 -15.13 14.15
N ILE A 112 4.20 -14.94 13.37
CA ILE A 112 5.16 -16.01 13.04
C ILE A 112 5.88 -16.52 14.30
N CYS A 113 6.28 -15.62 15.20
CA CYS A 113 6.89 -16.00 16.49
C CYS A 113 5.94 -16.84 17.34
N TRP A 114 4.65 -16.47 17.44
CA TRP A 114 3.65 -17.25 18.16
C TRP A 114 3.44 -18.64 17.54
N PHE A 115 3.40 -18.76 16.21
CA PHE A 115 3.30 -20.06 15.54
C PHE A 115 4.50 -20.98 15.85
N SER A 116 5.72 -20.43 15.87
CA SER A 116 6.93 -21.19 16.22
C SER A 116 6.88 -21.72 17.66
N VAL A 117 6.47 -20.87 18.62
CA VAL A 117 6.33 -21.27 20.03
C VAL A 117 5.26 -22.35 20.20
N ILE A 118 4.10 -22.19 19.57
CA ILE A 118 3.00 -23.17 19.63
C ILE A 118 3.45 -24.50 19.04
N ALA A 119 4.12 -24.49 17.89
CA ALA A 119 4.62 -25.72 17.26
C ALA A 119 5.57 -26.49 18.18
N SER A 120 6.50 -25.80 18.86
CA SER A 120 7.44 -26.42 19.80
C SER A 120 6.73 -27.05 21.01
N VAL A 121 5.73 -26.36 21.58
CA VAL A 121 4.93 -26.89 22.69
C VAL A 121 4.12 -28.12 22.27
N VAL A 122 3.51 -28.10 21.08
CA VAL A 122 2.76 -29.25 20.54
C VAL A 122 3.67 -30.46 20.35
N ILE A 123 4.87 -30.27 19.81
CA ILE A 123 5.86 -31.36 19.64
C ILE A 123 6.25 -31.95 21.01
N ALA A 124 6.49 -31.12 22.02
CA ALA A 124 6.81 -31.59 23.36
C ALA A 124 5.68 -32.40 23.98
N ILE A 125 4.43 -31.97 23.83
CA ILE A 125 3.24 -32.69 24.33
C ILE A 125 3.09 -34.04 23.62
N LEU A 126 3.27 -34.08 22.29
CA LEU A 126 3.21 -35.33 21.51
C LEU A 126 4.28 -36.34 21.94
N LEU A 127 5.49 -35.87 22.27
CA LEU A 127 6.56 -36.74 22.77
C LEU A 127 6.26 -37.31 24.17
N VAL A 128 5.58 -36.54 25.03
CA VAL A 128 5.14 -36.99 26.36
C VAL A 128 4.00 -38.00 26.26
N TRP A 129 3.05 -37.80 25.34
CA TRP A 129 1.92 -38.72 25.15
C TRP A 129 2.27 -40.02 24.41
N LYS A 130 3.36 -40.02 23.63
CA LYS A 130 3.83 -41.22 22.91
C LYS A 130 4.75 -42.10 23.78
N ARG A 131 5.13 -41.66 24.97
CA ARG A 131 5.95 -42.41 25.94
C ARG A 131 5.06 -43.08 26.98
#